data_AF-A0A551YAK2-F1
#
_entry.id   AF-A0A551YAK2-F1
#
_cell.length_a   1.000
_cell.length_b   1.000
_cell.length_c   1.000
_cell.angle_alpha   90.00
_cell.angle_beta   90.00
_cell.angle_gamma   90.00
#
_symmetry.space_group_name_H-M   'P 1'
#
loop_
_entity.id
_entity.type
_entity.pdbx_description
1 polymer ?
#
loop_
_entity_poly.entity_id
_entity_poly.type
_entity_poly.pdbx_seq_one_letter_code
_entity_poly.pdbx_strand_id
1 'polypeptide(L)' 'MDFINDGRSQIRRKLEDSPSLSSYPAQILDKEYTRARRETARQTGLVLSIFPEFCPYTIAQVIEDWLPGDSLD' A
#
# COMPACT_ATOMS: atom_id res chain seq x y z
N MET A 1 3.12 11.26 -10.75
CA MET A 1 3.29 9.86 -10.26
C MET A 1 4.13 9.85 -8.97
N ASP A 2 4.15 10.96 -8.23
CA ASP A 2 5.22 11.27 -7.27
C ASP A 2 4.80 10.96 -5.83
N PHE A 3 3.50 11.05 -5.53
CA PHE A 3 2.95 10.83 -4.19
C PHE A 3 3.08 9.39 -3.70
N ILE A 4 2.97 8.41 -4.61
CA ILE A 4 3.10 6.98 -4.27
C ILE A 4 4.56 6.66 -3.96
N ASN A 5 5.48 7.15 -4.80
CA ASN A 5 6.91 6.93 -4.60
C ASN A 5 7.46 7.71 -3.39
N ASP A 6 6.91 8.89 -3.08
CA ASP A 6 7.23 9.61 -1.84
C ASP A 6 6.81 8.80 -0.60
N GLY A 7 5.59 8.26 -0.57
CA GLY A 7 5.11 7.41 0.52
C GLY A 7 5.99 6.16 0.72
N ARG A 8 6.41 5.51 -0.37
CA ARG A 8 7.34 4.36 -0.33
C ARG A 8 8.72 4.74 0.19
N SER A 9 9.26 5.87 -0.27
CA SER A 9 10.54 6.40 0.17
C SER A 9 10.55 6.68 1.68
N GLN A 10 9.47 7.25 2.20
CA GLN A 10 9.32 7.50 3.64
C GLN A 10 9.27 6.21 4.46
N ILE A 11 8.52 5.20 3.99
CA ILE A 11 8.47 3.88 4.64
C ILE A 11 9.86 3.23 4.64
N ARG A 12 10.57 3.26 3.50
CA ARG A 12 11.93 2.70 3.38
C ARG A 12 12.92 3.40 4.30
N ARG A 13 12.94 4.73 4.35
CA ARG A 13 13.81 5.47 5.27
C ARG A 13 13.56 5.11 6.74
N LYS A 14 12.30 4.93 7.14
CA LYS A 14 11.96 4.50 8.51
C LYS A 14 12.41 3.07 8.81
N LEU A 15 12.39 2.20 7.80
CA LEU A 15 12.89 0.83 7.92
C LEU A 15 14.42 0.78 7.99
N GLU A 16 15.11 1.63 7.23
CA GLU A 16 16.57 1.78 7.28
C GLU A 16 17.04 2.33 8.64
N ASP A 17 16.33 3.32 9.19
CA ASP A 17 16.63 3.91 10.50
C ASP A 17 16.32 2.94 11.66
N SER A 18 15.33 2.06 11.49
CA SER A 18 14.87 1.12 12.50
C SER A 18 14.60 -0.27 11.90
N PRO A 19 15.64 -1.09 11.67
CA PRO A 19 15.51 -2.39 10.99
C PRO A 19 14.65 -3.39 11.78
N SER A 20 14.53 -3.23 13.10
CA SER A 20 13.63 -4.01 13.95
C SER A 20 12.14 -3.82 13.60
N LEU A 21 11.78 -2.71 12.96
CA LEU A 21 10.43 -2.45 12.46
C LEU A 21 10.15 -3.12 11.11
N SER A 22 11.07 -3.87 10.51
CA SER A 22 10.86 -4.51 9.19
C SER A 22 9.66 -5.44 9.11
N SER A 23 9.27 -6.05 10.22
CA SER A 23 8.08 -6.89 10.28
C SER A 23 6.77 -6.11 10.52
N TYR A 24 6.84 -4.84 10.92
CA TYR A 24 5.67 -4.05 11.29
C TYR A 24 4.75 -3.71 10.10
N PRO A 25 5.26 -3.26 8.93
CA PRO A 25 4.42 -2.98 7.78
C PRO A 25 3.57 -4.18 7.34
N ALA A 26 4.13 -5.39 7.41
CA ALA A 26 3.42 -6.62 7.09
C ALA A 26 2.27 -6.90 8.08
N GLN A 27 2.46 -6.59 9.36
CA GLN A 27 1.44 -6.79 10.40
C GLN A 27 0.27 -5.81 10.29
N ILE A 28 0.52 -4.59 9.82
CA ILE A 28 -0.52 -3.57 9.69
C ILE A 28 -1.14 -3.50 8.29
N LEU A 29 -0.58 -4.19 7.30
CA LEU A 29 -0.97 -4.10 5.89
C LEU A 29 -2.48 -4.33 5.69
N ASP A 30 -3.02 -5.40 6.25
CA ASP A 30 -4.43 -5.77 6.07
C ASP A 30 -5.38 -4.71 6.69
N LYS A 31 -5.01 -4.21 7.88
CA LYS A 31 -5.73 -3.15 8.58
C LYS A 31 -5.73 -1.85 7.79
N GLU A 32 -4.56 -1.42 7.33
CA GLU A 32 -4.43 -0.18 6.55
C GLU A 32 -5.08 -0.31 5.17
N TYR A 33 -5.01 -1.50 4.53
CA TYR A 33 -5.72 -1.77 3.29
C TYR A 33 -7.22 -1.65 3.47
N THR A 34 -7.80 -2.25 4.51
CA THR A 34 -9.23 -2.13 4.83
C THR A 34 -9.65 -0.69 5.09
N ARG A 35 -8.76 0.13 5.67
CA ARG A 35 -8.98 1.56 5.87
C ARG A 35 -8.94 2.31 4.54
N ALA A 36 -7.90 2.10 3.73
CA ALA A 36 -7.75 2.69 2.41
C ALA A 36 -8.95 2.35 1.50
N ARG A 37 -9.39 1.08 1.51
CA ARG A 37 -10.57 0.60 0.79
C ARG A 37 -11.83 1.43 1.10
N ARG A 38 -12.08 1.67 2.40
CA ARG A 38 -13.23 2.46 2.86
C ARG A 38 -13.10 3.94 2.51
N GLU A 39 -11.90 4.49 2.64
CA GLU A 39 -11.62 5.87 2.28
C GLU A 39 -11.81 6.10 0.77
N THR A 40 -11.24 5.23 -0.06
CA THR A 40 -11.39 5.28 -1.52
C THR A 40 -12.84 5.11 -1.93
N ALA A 41 -13.57 4.13 -1.38
CA ALA A 41 -15.01 3.97 -1.64
C ALA A 41 -15.79 5.26 -1.31
N ARG A 42 -15.52 5.86 -0.14
CA ARG A 42 -16.16 7.11 0.28
C ARG A 42 -15.79 8.30 -0.61
N GLN A 43 -14.53 8.43 -1.03
CA GLN A 43 -14.05 9.54 -1.85
C GLN A 43 -14.53 9.43 -3.31
N THR A 44 -14.57 8.22 -3.86
CA THR A 44 -14.98 7.96 -5.24
C THR A 44 -16.49 7.78 -5.41
N GLY A 45 -17.21 7.60 -4.30
CA GLY A 45 -18.64 7.28 -4.31
C GLY A 45 -18.95 5.86 -4.78
N LEU A 46 -17.93 5.00 -4.94
CA LEU A 46 -18.09 3.62 -5.37
C LEU A 46 -18.43 2.70 -4.18
N VAL A 47 -19.14 1.61 -4.45
CA VAL A 47 -19.52 0.64 -3.41
C VAL A 47 -18.30 -0.18 -2.97
N LEU A 48 -18.23 -0.50 -1.67
CA LEU A 48 -17.10 -1.26 -1.11
C LEU A 48 -16.84 -2.61 -1.79
N SER A 49 -17.88 -3.25 -2.34
CA SER A 49 -17.81 -4.56 -2.98
C SER A 49 -17.06 -4.57 -4.32
N ILE A 50 -16.83 -3.41 -4.95
CA ILE A 50 -16.00 -3.35 -6.16
C ILE A 50 -14.50 -3.44 -5.85
N PHE A 51 -14.12 -3.19 -4.60
CA PHE A 51 -12.75 -3.31 -4.15
C PHE A 51 -12.54 -4.70 -3.54
N PRO A 52 -11.35 -5.32 -3.73
CA PRO A 52 -11.02 -6.59 -3.11
C PRO A 52 -11.22 -6.57 -1.60
N GLU A 53 -11.77 -7.64 -1.03
CA GLU A 53 -11.98 -7.71 0.41
C GLU A 53 -10.65 -7.69 1.18
N PHE A 54 -9.68 -8.46 0.66
CA PHE A 54 -8.32 -8.60 1.18
C PHE A 54 -7.33 -7.90 0.26
N CYS A 55 -6.18 -7.47 0.83
CA CYS A 55 -5.12 -6.85 0.05
C CYS A 55 -4.59 -7.84 -1.00
N PRO A 56 -4.66 -7.54 -2.31
CA PRO A 56 -4.15 -8.44 -3.35
C PRO A 56 -2.62 -8.35 -3.50
N TYR A 57 -1.97 -7.42 -2.80
CA TYR A 57 -0.55 -7.16 -2.90
C TYR A 57 0.19 -7.63 -1.66
N THR A 58 1.39 -8.15 -1.87
CA THR A 58 2.31 -8.46 -0.76
C THR A 58 2.94 -7.19 -0.23
N ILE A 59 3.43 -7.24 1.02
CA ILE A 59 4.11 -6.08 1.61
C ILE A 59 5.35 -5.64 0.82
N ALA A 60 6.06 -6.61 0.21
CA ALA A 60 7.18 -6.34 -0.68
C ALA A 60 6.73 -5.46 -1.86
N GLN A 61 5.66 -5.85 -2.58
CA GLN A 61 5.11 -5.07 -3.70
C GLN A 61 4.59 -3.68 -3.29
N VAL A 62 4.14 -3.50 -2.05
CA VAL A 62 3.64 -2.21 -1.56
C VAL A 62 4.79 -1.25 -1.27
N ILE A 63 5.89 -1.75 -0.69
CA ILE A 63 7.06 -0.96 -0.27
C ILE A 63 8.05 -0.77 -1.43
N GLU A 64 8.16 -1.74 -2.33
CA GLU A 64 9.00 -1.65 -3.53
C GLU A 64 8.43 -0.65 -4.53
N ASP A 65 9.31 -0.17 -5.42
CA ASP A 65 8.98 0.69 -6.55
C ASP A 65 8.26 -0.11 -7.63
N TRP A 66 7.13 -0.71 -7.28
CA TRP A 66 6.35 -1.59 -8.13
C TRP A 66 4.97 -1.00 -8.35
N LEU A 67 4.48 -0.95 -9.60
CA LEU A 67 3.14 -0.47 -9.93
C LEU A 67 2.40 -1.52 -10.76
N PRO A 68 1.17 -1.91 -10.37
CA PRO A 68 0.34 -2.79 -11.20
C PRO A 68 -0.04 -2.03 -12.46
N GLY A 69 0.51 -2.44 -13.61
CA GLY A 69 0.30 -1.78 -14.90
C GLY A 69 1.58 -1.24 -15.56
N ASP A 70 2.75 -1.33 -14.91
CA ASP A 70 4.04 -1.16 -15.58
C ASP A 70 4.41 -2.43 -16.38
N SER A 71 3.49 -2.86 -17.23
CA SER A 71 3.89 -3.56 -18.45
C SER A 71 3.95 -2.44 -19.48
N LEU A 72 5.18 -2.05 -19.84
CA LEU A 72 5.41 -1.40 -21.13
C LEU A 72 4.72 -2.25 -22.21
N ASP A 73 3.64 -1.74 -22.76
CA ASP A 73 3.35 -1.93 -24.18
C ASP A 73 4.18 -0.89 -24.95
#